data_AF-A0A7J6X4A4-F1
#
_entry.id   AF-A0A7J6X4A4-F1
#
_cell.length_a   1.000
_cell.length_b   1.000
_cell.length_c   1.000
_cell.angle_alpha   90.00
_cell.angle_beta   90.00
_cell.angle_gamma   90.00
#
_symmetry.space_group_name_H-M   'P 1'
#
loop_
_entity.id
_entity.type
_entity.pdbx_description
1 polymer ?
#
loop_
_entity_poly.entity_id
_entity_poly.type
_entity_poly.pdbx_seq_one_letter_code
_entity_poly.pdbx_strand_id
1 'polypeptide(L)'
;MAISTDITGLKRSFEEMESSKLEIDDQISSSEFCPRSYQKELFEVARKQNTIAVLPTGAGKTMIAVMLIKQVAIECNQKKLIIFLAPTVSLVHQQYEVIKKHTNLKVGKYFGALGVDDWDLKCWNKETEEHD
;
A
#
# COMPACT_ATOMS: atom_id res chain seq x y z
N MET A 1 33.81 49.00 22.41
CA MET A 1 32.97 48.02 23.12
C MET A 1 32.19 47.27 22.05
N ALA A 2 32.75 46.17 21.54
CA ALA A 2 32.08 45.33 20.54
C ALA A 2 31.55 44.10 21.28
N ILE A 3 30.23 43.92 21.23
CA ILE A 3 29.53 42.77 21.80
C ILE A 3 29.71 41.63 20.81
N SER A 4 30.49 40.62 21.20
CA SER A 4 30.58 39.34 20.48
C SER A 4 29.28 38.58 20.73
N THR A 5 28.44 38.43 19.71
CA THR A 5 27.35 37.46 19.73
C THR A 5 27.79 36.23 18.95
N ASP A 6 28.17 35.18 19.68
CA ASP A 6 28.44 33.84 19.19
C ASP A 6 27.17 33.22 18.59
N ILE A 7 27.02 33.32 17.27
CA ILE A 7 25.96 32.63 16.50
C ILE A 7 26.51 31.39 15.75
N THR A 8 27.80 31.08 15.94
CA THR A 8 28.51 29.99 15.25
C THR A 8 28.28 28.62 15.90
N GLY A 9 27.88 28.57 17.18
CA GLY A 9 27.62 27.32 17.90
C GLY A 9 26.31 26.63 17.53
N LEU A 10 25.28 27.38 17.11
CA LEU A 10 23.94 26.82 16.85
C LEU A 10 23.76 26.26 15.42
N LYS A 11 24.58 26.72 14.46
CA LYS A 11 24.63 26.13 13.11
C LYS A 11 25.18 24.71 13.12
N ARG A 12 26.20 24.47 13.96
CA ARG A 12 26.89 23.19 14.06
C ARG A 12 25.97 22.06 14.55
N SER A 13 25.04 22.37 15.45
CA SER A 13 24.04 21.42 15.94
C SER A 13 22.93 21.10 14.94
N PHE A 14 22.66 21.98 13.97
CA PHE A 14 21.62 21.75 12.95
C PHE A 14 22.16 20.83 11.84
N GLU A 15 23.42 21.03 11.42
CA GLU A 15 24.10 20.19 10.41
C GLU A 15 24.38 18.77 10.94
N GLU A 16 24.70 18.60 12.23
CA GLU A 16 24.92 17.27 12.84
C GLU A 16 23.63 16.44 12.98
N MET A 17 22.46 17.09 13.08
CA MET A 17 21.16 16.39 13.16
C MET A 17 20.70 15.89 11.77
N GLU A 18 21.06 16.61 10.71
CA GLU A 18 20.77 16.26 9.31
C GLU A 18 21.60 15.07 8.82
N SER A 19 22.84 14.94 9.32
CA SER A 19 23.78 13.86 9.01
C SER A 19 23.37 12.48 9.56
N SER A 20 22.38 12.42 10.46
CA SER A 20 21.90 11.15 11.05
C SER A 20 20.70 10.51 10.34
N LYS A 21 20.15 11.13 9.28
CA LYS A 21 19.20 10.46 8.39
C LYS A 21 19.96 9.65 7.33
N LEU A 22 20.33 8.44 7.78
CA LEU A 22 20.46 7.19 7.03
C LEU A 22 20.67 7.32 5.52
N GLU A 23 21.82 6.82 5.08
CA GLU A 23 22.04 6.25 3.75
C GLU A 23 20.88 5.30 3.42
N ILE A 24 19.93 5.79 2.62
CA ILE A 24 18.93 4.95 1.97
C ILE A 24 19.51 4.65 0.59
N ASP A 25 19.92 3.38 0.46
CA ASP A 25 20.39 2.75 -0.76
C ASP A 25 19.53 3.08 -1.98
N ASP A 26 20.22 3.35 -3.07
CA ASP A 26 19.77 4.08 -4.25
C ASP A 26 19.06 3.14 -5.25
N GLN A 27 17.87 2.62 -4.91
CA GLN A 27 16.97 1.92 -5.84
C GLN A 27 15.47 1.94 -5.44
N ILE A 28 14.84 3.11 -5.27
CA ILE A 28 13.36 3.19 -5.25
C ILE A 28 12.87 4.16 -6.33
N SER A 29 12.80 3.65 -7.56
CA SER A 29 12.01 4.25 -8.64
C SER A 29 10.52 3.95 -8.45
N SER A 30 9.92 4.46 -7.38
CA SER A 30 8.47 4.58 -7.29
C SER A 30 8.16 5.93 -6.66
N SER A 31 7.58 6.84 -7.45
CA SER A 31 6.97 8.07 -6.95
C SER A 31 6.16 7.75 -5.69
N GLU A 32 6.62 8.23 -4.53
CA GLU A 32 5.99 7.95 -3.25
C GLU A 32 4.54 8.47 -3.31
N PHE A 33 3.57 7.55 -3.25
CA PHE A 33 2.16 7.91 -3.32
C PHE A 33 1.79 8.69 -2.06
N CYS A 34 1.46 9.97 -2.22
CA CYS A 34 0.96 10.81 -1.13
C CYS A 34 -0.58 10.87 -1.16
N PRO A 35 -1.30 10.20 -0.23
CA PRO A 35 -2.75 10.18 -0.25
C PRO A 35 -3.36 11.54 0.09
N ARG A 36 -4.48 11.87 -0.56
CA ARG A 36 -5.28 13.06 -0.24
C ARG A 36 -5.92 12.95 1.15
N SER A 37 -6.29 14.08 1.76
CA SER A 37 -6.88 14.12 3.11
C SER A 37 -8.08 13.17 3.25
N TYR A 38 -9.06 13.24 2.34
CA TYR A 38 -10.23 12.36 2.38
C TYR A 38 -9.88 10.87 2.23
N GLN A 39 -8.80 10.53 1.52
CA GLN A 39 -8.35 9.14 1.37
C GLN A 39 -7.79 8.63 2.70
N LYS A 40 -7.05 9.46 3.43
CA LYS A 40 -6.54 9.15 4.77
C LYS A 40 -7.68 8.98 5.77
N GLU A 41 -8.62 9.92 5.79
CA GLU A 41 -9.80 9.86 6.66
C GLU A 41 -10.63 8.60 6.41
N LEU A 42 -10.91 8.29 5.14
CA LEU A 42 -11.66 7.08 4.78
C LEU A 42 -10.89 5.80 5.14
N PHE A 43 -9.58 5.77 4.91
CA PHE A 43 -8.72 4.65 5.32
C PHE A 43 -8.78 4.41 6.83
N GLU A 44 -8.72 5.48 7.64
CA GLU A 44 -8.78 5.38 9.10
C GLU A 44 -10.12 4.82 9.61
N VAL A 45 -11.23 5.15 8.94
CA VAL A 45 -12.54 4.57 9.24
C VAL A 45 -12.59 3.10 8.81
N ALA A 46 -12.18 2.80 7.58
CA ALA A 46 -12.23 1.46 7.01
C ALA A 46 -11.31 0.45 7.71
N ARG A 47 -10.22 0.92 8.36
CA ARG A 47 -9.36 0.09 9.20
C ARG A 47 -10.06 -0.39 10.48
N LYS A 48 -10.99 0.41 11.02
CA LYS A 48 -11.65 0.13 12.31
C LYS A 48 -12.95 -0.67 12.15
N GLN A 49 -13.62 -0.56 11.00
CA GLN A 49 -14.90 -1.20 10.76
C GLN A 49 -15.20 -1.39 9.26
N ASN A 50 -16.08 -2.35 8.97
CA ASN A 50 -16.59 -2.57 7.62
C ASN A 50 -17.25 -1.30 7.07
N THR A 51 -16.82 -0.86 5.90
CA THR A 51 -17.16 0.46 5.35
C THR A 51 -17.57 0.37 3.89
N ILE A 52 -18.71 0.96 3.54
CA ILE A 52 -19.12 1.19 2.14
C ILE A 52 -18.70 2.61 1.76
N ALA A 53 -17.66 2.74 0.94
CA ALA A 53 -17.16 4.04 0.50
C ALA A 53 -17.89 4.54 -0.76
N VAL A 54 -18.69 5.60 -0.61
CA VAL A 54 -19.39 6.25 -1.72
C VAL A 54 -18.53 7.40 -2.26
N LEU A 55 -17.80 7.15 -3.34
CA LEU A 55 -16.92 8.14 -3.99
C LEU A 55 -17.11 8.12 -5.52
N PRO A 56 -16.99 9.28 -6.20
CA PRO A 56 -17.10 9.33 -7.66
C PRO A 56 -15.96 8.57 -8.36
N THR A 57 -16.16 8.21 -9.62
CA THR A 57 -15.10 7.61 -10.46
C THR A 57 -13.95 8.61 -10.62
N GLY A 58 -12.71 8.12 -10.68
CA GLY A 58 -11.52 8.98 -10.72
C GLY A 58 -11.08 9.56 -9.37
N ALA A 59 -11.84 9.38 -8.29
CA ALA A 59 -11.46 9.82 -6.94
C ALA A 59 -10.32 8.99 -6.30
N GLY A 60 -9.70 8.06 -7.02
CA GLY A 60 -8.61 7.24 -6.49
C GLY A 60 -9.05 6.19 -5.45
N LYS A 61 -10.25 5.61 -5.60
CA LYS A 61 -10.76 4.53 -4.73
C LYS A 61 -9.79 3.36 -4.61
N THR A 62 -9.18 2.93 -5.71
CA THR A 62 -8.19 1.84 -5.72
C THR A 62 -7.02 2.12 -4.79
N MET A 63 -6.55 3.36 -4.69
CA MET A 63 -5.43 3.66 -3.80
C MET A 63 -5.80 3.58 -2.32
N ILE A 64 -7.05 3.84 -1.95
CA ILE A 64 -7.55 3.59 -0.60
C ILE A 64 -7.53 2.08 -0.31
N ALA A 65 -7.95 1.26 -1.28
CA ALA A 65 -7.87 -0.20 -1.14
C ALA A 65 -6.41 -0.66 -0.99
N VAL A 66 -5.47 -0.14 -1.80
CA VAL A 66 -4.03 -0.44 -1.66
C VAL A 66 -3.51 -0.09 -0.28
N MET A 67 -3.91 1.06 0.30
CA MET A 67 -3.55 1.43 1.67
C MET A 67 -4.06 0.39 2.69
N LEU A 68 -5.32 -0.05 2.55
CA LEU A 68 -5.90 -1.09 3.41
C LEU A 68 -5.18 -2.43 3.28
N ILE A 69 -4.88 -2.85 2.05
CA ILE A 69 -4.17 -4.11 1.77
C ILE A 69 -2.79 -4.11 2.45
N LYS A 70 -2.03 -3.01 2.32
CA LYS A 70 -0.73 -2.85 2.99
C LYS A 70 -0.87 -2.95 4.51
N GLN A 71 -1.87 -2.27 5.07
CA GLN A 71 -2.07 -2.26 6.51
C GLN A 71 -2.39 -3.66 7.03
N VAL A 72 -3.32 -4.37 6.37
CA VAL A 72 -3.70 -5.74 6.75
C VAL A 72 -2.49 -6.67 6.66
N ALA A 73 -1.66 -6.53 5.63
CA ALA A 73 -0.44 -7.33 5.49
C ALA A 73 0.57 -7.09 6.62
N ILE A 74 0.67 -5.85 7.14
CA ILE A 74 1.61 -5.51 8.22
C ILE A 74 1.08 -5.95 9.59
N GLU A 75 -0.22 -5.77 9.86
CA GLU A 75 -0.81 -6.01 11.18
C GLU A 75 -0.94 -7.50 11.54
N CYS A 76 -0.78 -8.40 10.57
CA CYS A 76 -1.13 -9.80 10.73
C CYS A 76 0.10 -10.70 10.73
N ASN A 77 0.47 -11.21 11.91
CA ASN A 77 1.52 -12.23 12.05
C ASN A 77 1.12 -13.61 11.48
N GLN A 78 -0.13 -13.79 11.06
CA GLN A 78 -0.64 -14.99 10.41
C GLN A 78 -1.05 -14.66 8.98
N LYS A 79 -0.91 -15.63 8.08
CA LYS A 79 -1.33 -15.50 6.69
C LYS A 79 -2.81 -15.14 6.62
N LYS A 80 -3.13 -13.98 6.04
CA LYS A 80 -4.51 -13.57 5.75
C LYS A 80 -4.71 -13.49 4.26
N LEU A 81 -5.80 -14.07 3.80
CA LEU A 81 -6.23 -13.99 2.41
C LEU A 81 -6.93 -12.66 2.16
N ILE A 82 -6.45 -11.90 1.17
CA ILE A 82 -7.04 -10.64 0.75
C ILE A 82 -7.72 -10.83 -0.61
N ILE A 83 -9.02 -10.60 -0.68
CA ILE A 83 -9.79 -10.76 -1.93
C ILE A 83 -10.21 -9.38 -2.46
N PHE A 84 -9.78 -9.04 -3.67
CA PHE A 84 -10.24 -7.88 -4.41
C PHE A 84 -11.17 -8.32 -5.56
N LEU A 85 -12.45 -7.95 -5.47
CA LEU A 85 -13.45 -8.29 -6.48
C LEU A 85 -13.61 -7.16 -7.52
N ALA A 86 -13.66 -7.52 -8.80
CA ALA A 86 -13.92 -6.61 -9.90
C ALA A 86 -15.00 -7.19 -10.83
N PRO A 87 -15.90 -6.35 -11.39
CA PRO A 87 -17.07 -6.84 -12.12
C PRO A 87 -16.77 -7.31 -13.55
N THR A 88 -15.60 -6.98 -14.10
CA THR A 88 -15.20 -7.38 -15.46
C THR A 88 -13.76 -7.86 -15.51
N VAL A 89 -13.44 -8.74 -16.46
CA VAL A 89 -12.08 -9.26 -16.66
C VAL A 89 -11.09 -8.11 -16.91
N SER A 90 -11.44 -7.11 -17.72
CA SER A 90 -10.58 -5.95 -17.96
C SER A 90 -10.23 -5.22 -16.65
N LEU A 91 -11.19 -5.06 -15.74
CA LEU A 91 -10.93 -4.45 -14.44
C LEU A 91 -10.08 -5.36 -13.54
N VAL A 92 -10.27 -6.68 -13.56
CA VAL A 92 -9.38 -7.61 -12.85
C VAL A 92 -7.93 -7.38 -13.25
N HIS A 93 -7.64 -7.31 -14.55
CA HIS A 93 -6.29 -7.03 -15.05
C HIS A 93 -5.78 -5.65 -14.58
N GLN A 94 -6.59 -4.61 -14.68
CA GLN A 94 -6.18 -3.26 -14.26
C GLN A 94 -5.87 -3.20 -12.76
N GLN A 95 -6.73 -3.76 -11.91
CA GLN A 95 -6.53 -3.71 -10.46
C GLN A 95 -5.37 -4.60 -10.03
N TYR A 96 -5.18 -5.77 -10.66
CA TYR A 96 -4.03 -6.63 -10.44
C TYR A 96 -2.71 -5.88 -10.61
N GLU A 97 -2.53 -5.17 -11.73
CA GLU A 97 -1.29 -4.44 -11.98
C GLU A 97 -1.07 -3.31 -10.96
N VAL A 98 -2.15 -2.60 -10.55
CA VAL A 98 -2.04 -1.55 -9.54
C VAL A 98 -1.64 -2.14 -8.19
N ILE A 99 -2.28 -3.21 -7.73
CA ILE A 99 -1.98 -3.81 -6.43
C ILE A 99 -0.57 -4.41 -6.43
N LYS A 100 -0.21 -5.16 -7.48
CA LYS A 100 1.13 -5.75 -7.63
C LYS A 100 2.23 -4.70 -7.70
N LYS A 101 2.01 -3.58 -8.39
CA LYS A 101 2.99 -2.50 -8.49
C LYS A 101 3.20 -1.78 -7.16
N HIS A 102 2.15 -1.66 -6.34
CA HIS A 102 2.21 -0.84 -5.12
C HIS A 102 2.41 -1.66 -3.85
N THR A 103 2.39 -2.99 -3.90
CA THR A 103 2.56 -3.87 -2.74
C THR A 103 3.65 -4.90 -3.02
N ASN A 104 4.30 -5.40 -1.97
CA ASN A 104 5.30 -6.47 -2.08
C ASN A 104 4.66 -7.86 -1.88
N LEU A 105 3.34 -7.96 -2.08
CA LEU A 105 2.56 -9.18 -1.87
C LEU A 105 2.58 -10.08 -3.11
N LYS A 106 2.37 -11.38 -2.90
CA LYS A 106 2.17 -12.34 -3.98
C LYS A 106 0.72 -12.28 -4.45
N VAL A 107 0.44 -11.34 -5.35
CA VAL A 107 -0.90 -11.12 -5.89
C VAL A 107 -1.22 -12.17 -6.97
N GLY A 108 -2.35 -12.87 -6.84
CA GLY A 108 -2.96 -13.70 -7.87
C GLY A 108 -4.08 -12.96 -8.63
N LYS A 109 -4.45 -13.42 -9.83
CA LYS A 109 -5.65 -12.94 -10.53
C LYS A 109 -6.43 -14.11 -11.11
N TYR A 110 -7.75 -14.05 -10.97
CA TYR A 110 -8.64 -15.16 -11.26
C TYR A 110 -9.88 -14.65 -12.00
N PHE A 111 -10.29 -15.37 -13.05
CA PHE A 111 -11.49 -15.11 -13.85
C PHE A 111 -11.85 -16.37 -14.66
N GLY A 112 -13.09 -16.48 -15.15
CA GLY A 112 -13.65 -17.73 -15.71
C GLY A 112 -12.79 -18.42 -16.76
N ALA A 113 -12.14 -17.67 -17.67
CA ALA A 113 -11.30 -18.25 -18.72
C ALA A 113 -10.01 -18.94 -18.19
N LEU A 114 -9.70 -18.82 -16.90
CA LEU A 114 -8.60 -19.54 -16.23
C LEU A 114 -9.04 -20.90 -15.66
N GLY A 115 -10.25 -21.37 -15.96
CA GLY A 115 -10.74 -22.67 -15.49
C GLY A 115 -10.97 -22.72 -13.98
N VAL A 116 -11.29 -21.57 -13.37
CA VAL A 116 -11.50 -21.45 -11.92
C VAL A 116 -12.77 -22.15 -11.44
N ASP A 117 -13.71 -22.40 -12.35
CA ASP A 117 -14.98 -23.07 -12.07
C ASP A 117 -14.80 -24.56 -11.74
N ASP A 118 -13.70 -25.17 -12.18
CA ASP A 118 -13.39 -26.58 -11.98
C ASP A 118 -12.44 -26.84 -10.79
N TRP A 119 -12.18 -25.81 -9.96
CA TRP A 119 -11.25 -25.93 -8.84
C TRP A 119 -11.77 -26.84 -7.73
N ASP A 120 -10.92 -27.79 -7.32
CA ASP A 120 -11.14 -28.59 -6.13
C ASP A 120 -10.48 -27.95 -4.88
N LEU A 121 -10.66 -28.58 -3.72
CA LEU A 121 -10.07 -28.10 -2.46
C LEU A 121 -8.53 -28.04 -2.52
N LYS A 122 -7.89 -28.91 -3.30
CA LYS A 122 -6.42 -28.93 -3.42
C LYS A 122 -5.93 -27.71 -4.21
N CYS A 123 -6.61 -27.38 -5.30
CA CYS A 123 -6.37 -26.15 -6.06
C CYS A 123 -6.51 -24.93 -5.17
N TRP A 124 -7.62 -24.80 -4.42
CA TRP A 124 -7.82 -23.69 -3.49
C TRP A 124 -6.72 -23.60 -2.43
N ASN A 125 -6.34 -24.71 -1.81
CA ASN A 125 -5.28 -24.72 -0.80
C ASN A 125 -3.94 -24.28 -1.40
N LYS A 126 -3.56 -24.83 -2.56
CA LYS A 126 -2.33 -24.44 -3.26
C LYS A 126 -2.31 -22.93 -3.56
N GLU A 127 -3.38 -22.41 -4.15
CA GLU A 127 -3.44 -21.00 -4.56
C GLU A 127 -3.43 -20.06 -3.35
N THR A 128 -4.14 -20.42 -2.28
CA THR A 128 -4.14 -19.66 -1.01
C THR A 128 -2.87 -19.85 -0.18
N GLU A 129 -2.00 -20.80 -0.51
CA GLU A 129 -0.65 -20.97 0.05
C GLU A 129 0.42 -20.22 -0.77
N GLU A 130 0.26 -20.15 -2.08
CA GLU A 130 1.19 -19.46 -2.99
C GLU A 130 0.98 -17.94 -3.04
N HIS A 131 -0.26 -17.47 -2.83
CA HIS A 131 -0.63 -16.05 -2.92
C HIS A 131 -1.15 -15.49 -1.59
N ASP A 132 -1.06 -14.16 -1.43
CA ASP A 132 -1.51 -13.40 -0.26
C ASP A 132 -2.90 -12.75 -0.48
#